data_AF-A0A820J2S5-F1
#
_entry.id   AF-A0A820J2S5-F1
#
_cell.length_a   1.000
_cell.length_b   1.000
_cell.length_c   1.000
_cell.angle_alpha   90.00
_cell.angle_beta   90.00
_cell.angle_gamma   90.00
#
_symmetry.space_group_name_H-M   'P 1'
#
loop_
_entity.id
_entity.type
_entity.pdbx_description
1 polymer ?
#
loop_
_entity_poly.entity_id
_entity_poly.type
_entity_poly.pdbx_seq_one_letter_code
_entity_poly.pdbx_strand_id
1 'polypeptide(L)'
;MLYHNTGNETIYIHKWSLPDQELEHPLFKVTCNGVPVKYIGPLAKRGAPTIDDVIPLVPGKTIATSVRLSSAYDMSKTCKYGIKYNMPTERVTFKHPRSLRSILVKSIRSLQTDIQSNDMELTIEGRPNIQRQQNKIMNLRKRAAIHRYSACWPGQKSQIISAVSSAVSYADNAFKYMNGMKPSGTNRYTNWF
;
A
#
# COMPACT_ATOMS: atom_id res chain seq x y z
N MET A 1 -15.26 10.03 -1.77
CA MET A 1 -15.45 9.93 -3.23
C MET A 1 -16.92 9.68 -3.52
N LEU A 2 -17.46 10.31 -4.57
CA LEU A 2 -18.83 10.12 -5.04
C LEU A 2 -18.78 9.58 -6.47
N TYR A 3 -19.47 8.48 -6.73
CA TYR A 3 -19.60 7.86 -8.06
C TYR A 3 -21.05 7.96 -8.47
N HIS A 4 -21.36 8.80 -9.45
CA HIS A 4 -22.73 9.05 -9.92
C HIS A 4 -22.91 8.51 -11.33
N ASN A 5 -23.96 7.73 -11.56
CA ASN A 5 -24.32 7.27 -12.90
C ASN A 5 -25.26 8.29 -13.55
N THR A 6 -24.71 9.09 -14.45
CA THR A 6 -25.44 10.08 -15.27
C THR A 6 -26.09 9.47 -16.52
N GLY A 7 -25.83 8.20 -16.81
CA GLY A 7 -26.38 7.50 -17.97
C GLY A 7 -27.76 6.91 -17.71
N ASN A 8 -28.29 6.23 -18.73
CA ASN A 8 -29.59 5.56 -18.72
C ASN A 8 -29.48 4.02 -18.62
N GLU A 9 -28.27 3.47 -18.57
CA GLU A 9 -28.01 2.04 -18.39
C GLU A 9 -27.38 1.75 -17.02
N THR A 10 -27.54 0.51 -16.53
CA THR A 10 -26.87 0.08 -15.30
C THR A 10 -25.39 -0.15 -15.56
N ILE A 11 -24.56 0.47 -14.74
CA ILE A 11 -23.11 0.33 -14.77
C ILE A 11 -22.69 -0.67 -13.69
N TYR A 12 -21.87 -1.66 -14.02
CA TYR A 12 -21.29 -2.58 -13.06
C TYR A 12 -19.84 -2.18 -12.80
N ILE A 13 -19.55 -1.85 -11.54
CA ILE A 13 -18.23 -1.37 -11.10
C ILE A 13 -17.55 -2.51 -10.35
N HIS A 14 -16.28 -2.80 -10.67
CA HIS A 14 -15.51 -3.77 -9.88
C HIS A 14 -15.34 -3.26 -8.45
N LYS A 15 -15.74 -4.05 -7.45
CA LYS A 15 -15.65 -3.73 -6.03
C LYS A 15 -14.29 -3.19 -5.63
N TRP A 16 -13.24 -3.82 -6.14
CA TRP A 16 -11.86 -3.47 -5.83
C TRP A 16 -11.49 -2.06 -6.31
N SER A 17 -12.16 -1.53 -7.32
CA SER A 17 -11.88 -0.18 -7.81
C SER A 17 -12.53 0.91 -6.97
N LEU A 18 -13.46 0.55 -6.08
CA LEU A 18 -13.99 1.48 -5.11
C LEU A 18 -13.02 1.55 -3.92
N PRO A 19 -12.50 2.73 -3.58
CA PRO A 19 -11.65 2.91 -2.44
C PRO A 19 -12.54 2.94 -1.20
N ASP A 20 -12.78 1.77 -0.63
CA ASP A 20 -13.53 1.58 0.62
C ASP A 20 -12.62 0.99 1.69
N GLN A 21 -12.64 1.60 2.89
CA GLN A 21 -11.82 1.28 4.06
C GLN A 21 -10.29 1.30 3.80
N GLU A 22 -9.74 0.27 3.17
CA GLU A 22 -8.31 0.07 2.93
C GLU A 22 -7.97 -0.09 1.45
N LEU A 23 -6.87 0.54 1.01
CA LEU A 23 -6.39 0.41 -0.36
C LEU A 23 -5.50 -0.82 -0.52
N GLU A 24 -5.85 -1.67 -1.47
CA GLU A 24 -5.05 -2.83 -1.85
C GLU A 24 -4.40 -2.73 -3.24
N HIS A 25 -4.47 -1.54 -3.84
CA HIS A 25 -3.77 -1.15 -5.05
C HIS A 25 -3.83 0.38 -5.22
N PRO A 26 -2.93 0.97 -6.02
CA PRO A 26 -2.87 2.41 -6.22
C PRO A 26 -4.01 2.90 -7.12
N LEU A 27 -5.11 3.35 -6.50
CA LEU A 27 -6.24 3.99 -7.19
C LEU A 27 -6.09 5.51 -7.36
N PHE A 28 -5.09 6.09 -6.71
CA PHE A 28 -4.86 7.53 -6.71
C PHE A 28 -3.48 7.89 -7.26
N LYS A 29 -3.43 8.96 -8.04
CA LYS A 29 -2.20 9.73 -8.27
C LYS A 29 -2.08 10.73 -7.13
N VAL A 30 -1.03 10.61 -6.34
CA VAL A 30 -0.73 11.50 -5.22
C VAL A 30 0.60 12.18 -5.48
N THR A 31 0.64 13.50 -5.33
CA THR A 31 1.86 14.31 -5.47
C THR A 31 2.09 15.15 -4.22
N CYS A 32 3.32 15.60 -4.01
CA CYS A 32 3.76 16.49 -2.95
C CYS A 32 4.59 17.58 -3.62
N ASN A 33 4.07 18.81 -3.67
CA ASN A 33 4.61 19.90 -4.49
C ASN A 33 4.88 19.48 -5.95
N GLY A 34 3.94 18.75 -6.55
CA GLY A 34 4.05 18.23 -7.92
C GLY A 34 4.88 16.95 -8.07
N VAL A 35 5.67 16.55 -7.06
CA VAL A 35 6.48 15.33 -7.12
C VAL A 35 5.64 14.11 -6.72
N PRO A 36 5.62 13.01 -7.50
CA PRO A 36 4.85 11.82 -7.17
C PRO A 36 5.21 11.22 -5.80
N VAL A 37 4.18 10.88 -5.03
CA VAL A 37 4.28 10.21 -3.74
C VAL A 37 4.12 8.71 -3.96
N LYS A 38 5.07 7.93 -3.43
CA LYS A 38 5.08 6.47 -3.58
C LYS A 38 3.91 5.82 -2.85
N TYR A 39 3.23 4.91 -3.55
CA TYR A 39 2.31 3.95 -2.93
C TYR A 39 3.09 2.92 -2.11
N ILE A 40 2.65 2.71 -0.87
CA ILE A 40 3.28 1.84 0.14
C ILE A 40 2.29 0.84 0.74
N GLY A 41 1.05 0.81 0.26
CA GLY A 41 0.03 -0.15 0.67
C GLY A 41 0.24 -1.54 0.06
N PRO A 42 -0.60 -2.52 0.44
CA PRO A 42 -0.57 -3.86 -0.13
C PRO A 42 -0.93 -3.86 -1.62
N LEU A 43 -0.45 -4.87 -2.36
CA LEU A 43 -0.88 -5.16 -3.72
C LEU A 43 -1.52 -6.54 -3.75
N ALA A 44 -2.85 -6.59 -3.83
CA ALA A 44 -3.58 -7.85 -3.83
C ALA A 44 -3.56 -8.51 -5.23
N LYS A 45 -3.06 -9.73 -5.31
CA LYS A 45 -3.25 -10.60 -6.49
C LYS A 45 -4.61 -11.31 -6.37
N ARG A 46 -5.44 -11.20 -7.40
CA ARG A 46 -6.81 -11.73 -7.41
C ARG A 46 -7.05 -12.55 -8.67
N GLY A 47 -8.02 -13.47 -8.61
CA GLY A 47 -8.50 -14.19 -9.78
C GLY A 47 -9.25 -13.27 -10.74
N ALA A 48 -9.74 -13.84 -11.85
CA ALA A 48 -10.66 -13.12 -12.72
C ALA A 48 -11.91 -12.73 -11.91
N PRO A 49 -12.38 -11.47 -12.01
CA PRO A 49 -13.57 -11.01 -11.29
C PRO A 49 -14.81 -11.86 -11.61
N THR A 50 -15.59 -12.17 -10.58
CA THR A 50 -16.86 -12.89 -10.69
C THR A 50 -18.05 -11.93 -10.56
N ILE A 51 -19.27 -12.45 -10.64
CA ILE A 51 -20.48 -11.65 -10.43
C ILE A 51 -20.56 -11.06 -9.03
N ASP A 52 -19.97 -11.75 -8.04
CA ASP A 52 -19.93 -11.29 -6.66
C ASP A 52 -18.87 -10.20 -6.43
N ASP A 53 -18.00 -9.94 -7.41
CA ASP A 53 -16.94 -8.93 -7.35
C ASP A 53 -17.33 -7.60 -8.00
N VAL A 54 -18.58 -7.45 -8.43
CA VAL A 54 -19.10 -6.20 -9.00
C VAL A 54 -20.21 -5.60 -8.15
N ILE A 55 -20.37 -4.29 -8.24
CA ILE A 55 -21.48 -3.54 -7.66
C ILE A 55 -22.28 -2.91 -8.81
N PRO A 56 -23.60 -3.17 -8.90
CA PRO A 56 -24.45 -2.48 -9.85
C PRO A 56 -24.71 -1.04 -9.37
N LEU A 57 -24.51 -0.10 -10.28
CA LEU A 57 -24.86 1.30 -10.14
C LEU A 57 -25.91 1.64 -11.20
N VAL A 58 -27.17 1.57 -10.82
CA VAL A 58 -28.30 1.83 -11.72
C VAL A 58 -28.38 3.33 -12.11
N PRO A 59 -29.09 3.69 -13.20
CA PRO A 59 -29.24 5.07 -13.65
C PRO A 59 -29.66 6.03 -12.53
N GLY A 60 -29.01 7.20 -12.48
CA GLY A 60 -29.30 8.26 -11.51
C GLY A 60 -28.87 7.97 -10.07
N LYS A 61 -28.29 6.81 -9.78
CA LYS A 61 -27.81 6.49 -8.42
C LYS A 61 -26.37 6.94 -8.19
N THR A 62 -26.05 7.10 -6.91
CA THR A 62 -24.74 7.53 -6.43
C THR A 62 -24.23 6.55 -5.38
N ILE A 63 -22.97 6.16 -5.49
CA ILE A 63 -22.23 5.45 -4.42
C ILE A 63 -21.26 6.45 -3.78
N ALA A 64 -21.26 6.48 -2.44
CA ALA A 64 -20.30 7.25 -1.66
C ALA A 64 -19.30 6.30 -0.99
N THR A 65 -18.00 6.60 -1.10
CA THR A 65 -16.95 5.87 -0.39
C THR A 65 -15.99 6.83 0.30
N SER A 66 -15.29 6.34 1.33
CA SER A 66 -14.26 7.08 2.03
C SER A 66 -13.05 6.21 2.26
N VAL A 67 -11.86 6.80 2.14
CA VAL A 67 -10.60 6.08 2.31
C VAL A 67 -9.56 6.96 2.97
N ARG A 68 -8.74 6.35 3.83
CA ARG A 68 -7.62 7.03 4.48
C ARG A 68 -6.35 6.87 3.66
N LEU A 69 -5.98 7.87 2.85
CA LEU A 69 -4.79 7.81 1.99
C LEU A 69 -3.46 7.68 2.75
N SER A 70 -3.35 8.26 3.95
CA SER A 70 -2.14 8.19 4.78
C SER A 70 -1.78 6.78 5.25
N SER A 71 -2.69 5.80 5.10
CA SER A 71 -2.40 4.39 5.35
C SER A 71 -1.57 3.75 4.22
N ALA A 72 -1.70 4.25 2.99
CA ALA A 72 -1.18 3.61 1.78
C ALA A 72 -0.27 4.52 0.93
N TYR A 73 -0.13 5.80 1.28
CA TYR A 73 0.82 6.74 0.69
C TYR A 73 1.69 7.37 1.79
N ASP A 74 2.96 7.61 1.49
CA ASP A 74 3.86 8.32 2.43
C ASP A 74 3.55 9.83 2.44
N MET A 75 2.58 10.20 3.26
CA MET A 75 2.14 11.60 3.45
C MET A 75 2.76 12.25 4.70
N SER A 76 3.96 11.81 5.11
CA SER A 76 4.62 12.28 6.34
C SER A 76 5.33 13.63 6.20
N LYS A 77 5.52 14.11 4.97
CA LYS A 77 6.20 15.37 4.68
C LYS A 77 5.20 16.53 4.69
N THR A 78 5.64 17.68 5.22
CA THR A 78 4.90 18.94 5.05
C THR A 78 5.03 19.42 3.61
N CYS A 79 3.91 19.45 2.88
CA CYS A 79 3.86 19.97 1.51
C CYS A 79 2.40 20.16 1.05
N LYS A 80 2.25 20.77 -0.12
CA LYS A 80 0.99 20.83 -0.85
C LYS A 80 0.79 19.50 -1.58
N TYR A 81 -0.16 18.70 -1.11
CA TYR A 81 -0.51 17.44 -1.75
C TYR A 81 -1.53 17.66 -2.85
N GLY A 82 -1.28 17.10 -4.03
CA GLY A 82 -2.26 16.94 -5.10
C GLY A 82 -2.76 15.50 -5.13
N ILE A 83 -4.08 15.30 -5.19
CA ILE A 83 -4.72 13.99 -5.14
C ILE A 83 -5.72 13.91 -6.29
N LYS A 84 -5.60 12.84 -7.08
CA LYS A 84 -6.53 12.54 -8.17
C LYS A 84 -6.83 11.05 -8.18
N TYR A 85 -8.11 10.69 -8.18
CA TYR A 85 -8.51 9.32 -8.47
C TYR A 85 -8.27 9.04 -9.96
N ASN A 86 -7.63 7.92 -10.29
CA ASN A 86 -7.34 7.53 -11.67
C ASN A 86 -7.44 6.01 -11.81
N MET A 87 -8.41 5.54 -12.58
CA MET A 87 -8.74 4.12 -12.71
C MET A 87 -8.95 3.76 -14.18
N PRO A 88 -8.39 2.63 -14.65
CA PRO A 88 -8.67 2.13 -15.99
C PRO A 88 -10.16 1.82 -16.20
N THR A 89 -10.71 2.24 -17.34
CA THR A 89 -12.13 2.03 -17.71
C THR A 89 -12.50 0.55 -17.84
N GLU A 90 -11.53 -0.33 -18.09
CA GLU A 90 -11.68 -1.80 -18.07
C GLU A 90 -12.33 -2.36 -16.80
N ARG A 91 -12.23 -1.62 -15.69
CA ARG A 91 -12.78 -2.01 -14.40
C ARG A 91 -14.23 -1.52 -14.20
N VAL A 92 -14.90 -1.15 -15.29
CA VAL A 92 -16.33 -0.83 -15.37
C VAL A 92 -16.91 -1.52 -16.61
N THR A 93 -18.13 -2.05 -16.52
CA THR A 93 -18.84 -2.65 -17.64
C THR A 93 -20.33 -2.31 -17.61
N PHE A 94 -20.95 -2.20 -18.78
CA PHE A 94 -22.40 -2.01 -18.94
C PHE A 94 -23.14 -3.35 -19.09
N LYS A 95 -22.41 -4.44 -19.34
CA LYS A 95 -23.00 -5.77 -19.52
C LYS A 95 -23.12 -6.51 -18.20
N HIS A 96 -24.27 -7.14 -17.97
CA HIS A 96 -24.51 -7.94 -16.78
C HIS A 96 -23.49 -9.08 -16.66
N PRO A 97 -22.94 -9.38 -15.46
CA PRO A 97 -21.83 -10.31 -15.30
C PRO A 97 -22.11 -11.77 -15.71
N ARG A 98 -23.38 -12.19 -15.82
CA ARG A 98 -23.76 -13.52 -16.29
C ARG A 98 -23.38 -13.76 -17.76
N SER A 99 -23.16 -12.69 -18.53
CA SER A 99 -22.70 -12.73 -19.92
C SER A 99 -21.15 -12.69 -20.05
N LEU A 100 -20.41 -12.58 -18.94
CA LEU A 100 -18.96 -12.31 -18.96
C LEU A 100 -18.07 -13.56 -19.12
N ARG A 101 -18.63 -14.75 -19.38
CA ARG A 101 -17.85 -15.99 -19.59
C ARG A 101 -16.86 -15.92 -20.77
N SER A 102 -16.89 -14.86 -21.61
CA SER A 102 -15.98 -14.72 -22.76
C SER A 102 -15.60 -13.29 -23.17
N ILE A 103 -15.90 -12.24 -22.39
CA ILE A 103 -15.77 -10.84 -22.89
C ILE A 103 -14.42 -10.18 -22.52
N LEU A 104 -13.57 -10.82 -21.72
CA LEU A 104 -12.36 -10.17 -21.20
C LEU A 104 -11.21 -9.91 -22.20
N VAL A 105 -11.35 -10.22 -23.50
CA VAL A 105 -10.25 -9.99 -24.47
C VAL A 105 -10.66 -9.19 -25.72
N LYS A 106 -11.94 -8.87 -25.96
CA LYS A 106 -12.34 -8.42 -27.32
C LYS A 106 -13.36 -7.30 -27.49
N SER A 107 -13.63 -6.46 -26.48
CA SER A 107 -14.55 -5.32 -26.69
C SER A 107 -14.15 -4.00 -26.04
N ILE A 108 -12.86 -3.62 -26.08
CA ILE A 108 -12.47 -2.22 -25.85
C ILE A 108 -11.59 -1.74 -26.99
N ARG A 109 -12.15 -1.75 -28.21
CA ARG A 109 -11.77 -0.73 -29.20
C ARG A 109 -12.74 0.42 -28.96
N SER A 110 -12.32 1.46 -28.22
CA SER A 110 -12.70 2.88 -28.43
C SER A 110 -12.87 3.79 -27.20
N LEU A 111 -12.49 3.43 -25.97
CA LEU A 111 -12.48 4.39 -24.85
C LEU A 111 -11.22 4.22 -24.00
N GLN A 112 -10.08 4.65 -24.56
CA GLN A 112 -8.79 4.76 -23.87
C GLN A 112 -8.74 6.04 -23.01
N THR A 113 -9.73 6.24 -22.16
CA THR A 113 -9.74 7.34 -21.18
C THR A 113 -9.93 6.72 -19.82
N ASP A 114 -8.94 6.85 -18.93
CA ASP A 114 -9.09 6.47 -17.53
C ASP A 114 -10.29 7.24 -16.91
N ILE A 115 -11.03 6.58 -16.02
CA ILE A 115 -12.02 7.24 -15.17
C ILE A 115 -11.24 8.07 -14.14
N GLN A 116 -11.41 9.38 -14.22
CA GLN A 116 -10.70 10.35 -13.40
C GLN A 116 -11.65 11.19 -12.58
N SER A 117 -11.25 11.52 -11.35
CA SER A 117 -11.90 12.58 -10.58
C SER A 117 -11.35 13.94 -10.95
N ASN A 118 -11.99 14.99 -10.42
CA ASN A 118 -11.33 16.28 -10.26
C ASN A 118 -10.04 16.14 -9.42
N ASP A 119 -9.15 17.11 -9.58
CA ASP A 119 -7.99 17.27 -8.73
C ASP A 119 -8.41 17.89 -7.38
N MET A 120 -7.85 17.36 -6.30
CA MET A 120 -7.99 17.87 -4.95
C MET A 120 -6.62 18.26 -4.43
N GLU A 121 -6.50 19.49 -3.91
CA GLU A 121 -5.26 19.98 -3.31
C GLU A 121 -5.46 20.31 -1.84
N LEU A 122 -4.49 19.94 -1.00
CA LEU A 122 -4.45 20.37 0.39
C LEU A 122 -3.02 20.51 0.89
N THR A 123 -2.81 21.45 1.81
CA THR A 123 -1.56 21.52 2.57
C THR A 123 -1.69 20.65 3.79
N ILE A 124 -0.79 19.68 3.93
CA ILE A 124 -0.71 18.84 5.13
C ILE A 124 0.53 19.26 5.89
N GLU A 125 0.37 19.59 7.17
CA GLU A 125 1.48 19.62 8.11
C GLU A 125 1.91 18.18 8.39
N GLY A 126 2.98 17.78 7.72
CA GLY A 126 3.55 16.47 7.87
C GLY A 126 4.09 16.32 9.27
N ARG A 127 3.58 15.33 10.00
CA ARG A 127 4.22 14.87 11.22
C ARG A 127 5.24 13.82 10.80
N PRO A 128 6.55 14.15 10.77
CA PRO A 128 7.55 13.13 10.54
C PRO A 128 7.35 12.07 11.61
N ASN A 129 6.98 10.86 11.19
CA ASN A 129 6.96 9.75 12.11
C ASN A 129 8.42 9.49 12.46
N ILE A 130 8.88 10.05 13.58
CA ILE A 130 10.26 9.98 14.07
C ILE A 130 10.68 8.51 14.12
N GLN A 131 9.76 7.61 14.48
CA GLN A 131 10.00 6.17 14.48
C GLN A 131 10.19 5.61 13.06
N ARG A 132 9.47 6.10 12.06
CA ARG A 132 9.65 5.70 10.64
C ARG A 132 10.92 6.29 10.03
N GLN A 133 11.33 7.49 10.42
CA GLN A 133 12.60 8.10 10.01
C GLN A 133 13.79 7.45 10.71
N GLN A 134 13.70 7.17 12.01
CA GLN A 134 14.65 6.36 12.76
C GLN A 134 14.71 4.95 12.18
N ASN A 135 13.59 4.34 11.80
CA ASN A 135 13.55 3.06 11.09
C ASN A 135 14.16 3.17 9.69
N LYS A 136 14.09 4.31 9.00
CA LYS A 136 14.75 4.52 7.70
C LYS A 136 16.26 4.66 7.84
N ILE A 137 16.73 5.37 8.87
CA ILE A 137 18.15 5.51 9.23
C ILE A 137 18.71 4.18 9.78
N MET A 138 17.95 3.48 10.62
CA MET A 138 18.24 2.10 11.02
C MET A 138 18.18 1.14 9.84
N ASN A 139 17.26 1.30 8.88
CA ASN A 139 17.19 0.43 7.68
C ASN A 139 18.33 0.70 6.71
N LEU A 140 18.89 1.92 6.68
CA LEU A 140 20.12 2.22 5.95
C LEU A 140 21.33 1.56 6.61
N ARG A 141 21.37 1.49 7.95
CA ARG A 141 22.35 0.68 8.70
C ARG A 141 22.07 -0.84 8.61
N LYS A 142 20.80 -1.25 8.50
CA LYS A 142 20.31 -2.63 8.26
C LYS A 142 20.20 -2.96 6.77
N ARG A 143 20.88 -2.24 5.85
CA ARG A 143 20.98 -2.69 4.45
C ARG A 143 21.72 -4.02 4.30
N ALA A 144 22.32 -4.54 5.36
CA ALA A 144 22.79 -5.92 5.44
C ALA A 144 21.69 -6.97 5.69
N ALA A 145 20.45 -6.58 6.03
CA ALA A 145 19.35 -7.53 6.26
C ALA A 145 18.04 -7.04 5.63
N ILE A 146 17.80 -7.42 4.38
CA ILE A 146 16.49 -7.27 3.72
C ILE A 146 15.52 -8.24 4.39
N HIS A 147 14.69 -7.77 5.32
CA HIS A 147 13.61 -8.59 5.87
C HIS A 147 12.48 -8.69 4.84
N ARG A 148 12.26 -9.89 4.30
CA ARG A 148 11.08 -10.23 3.50
C ARG A 148 10.11 -10.95 4.41
N TYR A 149 8.87 -10.45 4.50
CA TYR A 149 7.81 -11.07 5.29
C TYR A 149 6.81 -11.75 4.35
N SER A 150 6.48 -13.01 4.58
CA SER A 150 5.33 -13.66 3.95
C SER A 150 4.23 -13.84 4.99
N ALA A 151 3.07 -13.21 4.78
CA ALA A 151 1.86 -13.38 5.59
C ALA A 151 1.93 -13.04 7.11
N CYS A 152 2.90 -12.25 7.57
CA CYS A 152 2.90 -11.76 8.96
C CYS A 152 1.84 -10.67 9.20
N TRP A 153 1.04 -10.79 10.27
CA TRP A 153 0.14 -9.73 10.73
C TRP A 153 0.91 -8.61 11.46
N PRO A 154 0.43 -7.35 11.51
CA PRO A 154 1.06 -6.21 12.18
C PRO A 154 1.77 -6.48 13.51
N GLY A 155 1.15 -7.22 14.44
CA GLY A 155 1.76 -7.57 15.72
C GLY A 155 3.03 -8.40 15.58
N GLN A 156 3.03 -9.41 14.70
CA GLN A 156 4.20 -10.27 14.44
C GLN A 156 5.33 -9.46 13.77
N LYS A 157 4.99 -8.54 12.88
CA LYS A 157 5.98 -7.64 12.28
C LYS A 157 6.67 -6.79 13.34
N SER A 158 5.91 -6.24 14.28
CA SER A 158 6.48 -5.46 15.38
C SER A 158 7.37 -6.30 16.29
N GLN A 159 6.96 -7.54 16.60
CA GLN A 159 7.78 -8.46 17.39
C GLN A 159 9.09 -8.85 16.70
N ILE A 160 9.05 -9.14 15.39
CA ILE A 160 10.25 -9.45 14.61
C ILE A 160 11.22 -8.25 14.57
N ILE A 161 10.69 -7.03 14.41
CA ILE A 161 11.52 -5.82 14.44
C ILE A 161 12.23 -5.66 15.79
N SER A 162 11.52 -5.87 16.90
CA SER A 162 12.09 -5.83 18.24
C SER A 162 13.13 -6.94 18.45
N ALA A 163 12.82 -8.18 18.04
CA ALA A 163 13.72 -9.32 18.16
C ALA A 163 15.03 -9.10 17.40
N VAL A 164 14.97 -8.57 16.18
CA VAL A 164 16.17 -8.23 15.39
C VAL A 164 16.97 -7.13 16.07
N SER A 165 16.33 -6.13 16.66
CA SER A 165 17.04 -5.07 17.40
C SER A 165 17.82 -5.63 18.59
N SER A 166 17.22 -6.57 19.34
CA SER A 166 17.89 -7.26 20.43
C SER A 166 19.03 -8.15 19.91
N ALA A 167 18.82 -8.88 18.82
CA ALA A 167 19.85 -9.72 18.20
C ALA A 167 21.08 -8.91 17.75
N VAL A 168 20.89 -7.74 17.14
CA VAL A 168 21.99 -6.83 16.77
C VAL A 168 22.74 -6.37 18.03
N SER A 169 22.03 -6.04 19.10
CA SER A 169 22.66 -5.64 20.37
C SER A 169 23.50 -6.76 20.98
N TYR A 170 23.03 -8.00 20.91
CA TYR A 170 23.80 -9.18 21.35
C TYR A 170 25.01 -9.44 20.46
N ALA A 171 24.88 -9.29 19.15
CA ALA A 171 25.98 -9.44 18.20
C ALA A 171 27.07 -8.38 18.42
N ASP A 172 26.69 -7.11 18.60
CA ASP A 172 27.62 -6.02 18.92
C ASP A 172 28.32 -6.24 20.26
N ASN A 173 27.60 -6.74 21.27
CA ASN A 173 28.19 -7.09 22.56
C ASN A 173 29.20 -8.23 22.42
N ALA A 174 28.87 -9.27 21.66
CA ALA A 174 29.77 -10.38 21.38
C ALA A 174 31.02 -9.91 20.63
N PHE A 175 30.86 -9.08 19.59
CA PHE A 175 31.99 -8.52 18.84
C PHE A 175 32.90 -7.67 19.71
N LYS A 176 32.35 -6.77 20.52
CA LYS A 176 33.13 -5.95 21.46
C LYS A 176 33.86 -6.81 22.49
N TYR A 177 33.20 -7.85 22.99
CA TYR A 177 33.80 -8.79 23.93
C TYR A 177 34.97 -9.56 23.29
N MET A 178 34.84 -10.01 22.04
CA MET A 178 35.90 -10.72 21.31
C MET A 178 37.10 -9.82 20.97
N ASN A 179 36.86 -8.53 20.71
CA ASN A 179 37.91 -7.55 20.44
C ASN A 179 38.58 -6.97 21.71
N GLY A 180 38.09 -7.32 22.89
CA GLY A 180 38.74 -6.97 24.15
C GLY A 180 40.06 -7.72 24.35
N MET A 181 40.97 -7.17 25.16
CA MET A 181 42.23 -7.84 25.48
C MET A 181 41.96 -9.06 26.38
N LYS A 182 41.97 -10.26 25.78
CA LYS A 182 41.90 -11.62 26.39
C LYS A 182 40.50 -12.20 26.67
N PRO A 183 39.71 -12.53 25.63
CA PRO A 183 38.46 -13.26 25.79
C PRO A 183 38.68 -14.72 26.24
N SER A 184 39.77 -15.36 25.81
CA SER A 184 40.04 -16.81 25.96
C SER A 184 40.17 -17.32 27.40
N GLY A 185 40.50 -16.45 28.35
CA GLY A 185 40.63 -16.82 29.76
C GLY A 185 39.34 -16.70 30.58
N THR A 186 38.21 -16.39 29.95
CA THR A 186 36.96 -16.13 30.67
C THR A 186 35.94 -17.26 30.48
N ASN A 187 35.05 -17.40 31.46
CA ASN A 187 34.00 -18.42 31.44
C ASN A 187 33.06 -18.27 30.22
N ARG A 188 32.80 -17.03 29.77
CA ARG A 188 31.92 -16.80 28.61
C ARG A 188 32.53 -17.30 27.29
N TYR A 189 33.85 -17.33 27.14
CA TYR A 189 34.50 -17.85 25.94
C TYR A 189 34.56 -19.38 25.98
N THR A 190 35.12 -19.92 27.07
CA THR A 190 35.36 -21.36 27.26
C THR A 190 34.10 -22.24 27.32
N ASN A 191 32.94 -21.66 27.63
CA ASN A 191 31.67 -22.42 27.60
C ASN A 191 31.13 -22.66 26.19
N TRP A 192 31.53 -21.86 25.19
CA TRP A 192 30.95 -21.91 23.84
C TRP A 192 31.98 -22.15 22.72
N PHE A 193 33.28 -22.09 23.04
CA PHE A 193 34.42 -22.33 22.15
C PHE A 193 35.51 -23.10 22.91
#